data_AF-A0A7X7WXV1-F1
#
_entry.id   AF-A0A7X7WXV1-F1
#
_cell.length_a   1.000
_cell.length_b   1.000
_cell.length_c   1.000
_cell.angle_alpha   90.00
_cell.angle_beta   90.00
_cell.angle_gamma   90.00
#
_symmetry.space_group_name_H-M   'P 1'
#
loop_
_entity.id
_entity.type
_entity.pdbx_description
1 polymer ?
#
loop_
_entity_poly.entity_id
_entity_poly.type
_entity_poly.pdbx_seq_one_letter_code
_entity_poly.pdbx_strand_id
1 'polypeptide(L)'
;MELDELKSGWNILNKKADEMEEQNKRLAHEALNKRIKNTRARIVSIDTLKMGIITVLLFLMNNYFNQKYPSVLGDWAVRSIGTLTMGMIFITVFNTRLLARIDMNKYSPKEVLENLCRFKIAIYWTNIFISVLFSIFVLLALIYFYNIDLMLFYCFASGFIIGLVFVALFLRKRIKKDLRDLNDEIKELKKL
;
A
#
# COMPACT_ATOMS: atom_id res chain seq x y z
N MET A 1 32.91 29.89 48.19
CA MET A 1 33.11 28.44 48.00
C MET A 1 31.81 27.76 47.60
N GLU A 2 30.69 27.99 48.29
CA GLU A 2 29.39 27.39 47.94
C GLU A 2 28.84 27.81 46.56
N LEU A 3 29.07 29.06 46.16
CA LEU A 3 28.52 29.62 44.91
C LEU A 3 29.21 29.08 43.64
N ASP A 4 30.51 28.81 43.72
CA ASP A 4 31.28 28.22 42.62
C ASP A 4 30.96 26.74 42.43
N GLU A 5 30.74 26.00 43.53
CA GLU A 5 30.27 24.61 43.49
C GLU A 5 28.87 24.52 42.88
N LEU A 6 27.94 25.39 43.27
CA LEU A 6 26.60 25.50 42.68
C LEU A 6 26.65 25.82 41.19
N LYS A 7 27.52 26.75 40.76
CA LYS A 7 27.70 27.10 39.36
C LYS A 7 28.30 25.96 38.54
N SER A 8 29.24 25.21 39.12
CA SER A 8 29.80 24.01 38.49
C SER A 8 28.75 22.90 38.36
N GLY A 9 27.94 22.68 39.40
CA GLY A 9 26.86 21.70 39.43
C GLY A 9 25.77 22.04 38.41
N TRP A 10 25.40 23.32 38.30
CA TRP A 10 24.47 23.81 37.28
C TRP A 10 24.98 23.56 35.86
N ASN A 11 26.25 23.86 35.58
CA ASN A 11 26.84 23.62 34.26
C ASN A 11 26.90 22.13 33.91
N ILE A 12 27.19 21.26 34.87
CA ILE A 12 27.16 19.80 34.67
C ILE A 12 25.74 19.32 34.39
N LEU A 13 24.74 19.83 35.13
CA LEU A 13 23.33 19.52 34.91
C LEU A 13 22.84 19.99 33.54
N ASN A 14 23.22 21.19 33.13
CA ASN A 14 22.84 21.74 31.83
C ASN A 14 23.46 20.92 30.70
N LYS A 15 24.74 20.57 30.81
CA LYS A 15 25.41 19.71 29.83
C LYS A 15 24.76 18.32 29.72
N LYS A 16 24.38 17.73 30.86
CA LYS A 16 23.62 16.46 30.87
C LYS A 16 22.23 16.60 30.26
N ALA A 17 21.57 17.74 30.48
CA ALA A 17 20.26 18.02 29.87
C ALA A 17 20.39 18.12 28.34
N ASP A 18 21.40 18.83 27.84
CA ASP A 18 21.69 18.94 26.40
C ASP A 18 22.01 17.56 25.78
N GLU A 19 22.86 16.76 26.46
CA GLU A 19 23.19 15.40 26.03
C GLU A 19 21.96 14.48 26.00
N MET A 20 21.08 14.59 27.01
CA MET A 20 19.81 13.84 27.03
C MET A 20 18.87 14.29 25.93
N GLU A 21 18.75 15.59 25.65
CA GLU A 21 17.91 16.10 24.57
C GLU A 21 18.39 15.59 23.21
N GLU A 22 19.71 15.61 22.96
CA GLU A 22 20.28 15.10 21.72
C GLU A 22 20.05 13.59 21.56
N GLN A 23 20.23 12.82 22.64
CA GLN A 23 19.92 11.38 22.65
C GLN A 23 18.44 11.12 22.40
N ASN A 24 17.55 11.91 22.99
CA ASN A 24 16.10 11.75 22.82
C ASN A 24 15.68 12.04 21.37
N LYS A 25 16.28 13.05 20.73
CA LYS A 25 16.08 13.35 19.30
C LYS A 25 16.56 12.17 18.43
N ARG A 26 17.74 11.60 18.72
CA ARG A 26 18.26 10.44 17.98
C ARG A 26 17.36 9.21 18.12
N LEU A 27 16.93 8.88 19.34
CA LEU A 27 16.03 7.75 19.61
C LEU A 27 14.68 7.92 18.91
N ALA A 28 14.12 9.15 18.91
CA ALA A 28 12.89 9.44 18.19
C ALA A 28 13.04 9.25 16.67
N HIS A 29 14.16 9.70 16.09
CA HIS A 29 14.48 9.47 14.68
C HIS A 29 14.62 7.99 14.32
N GLU A 30 15.32 7.21 15.14
CA GLU A 30 15.48 5.76 14.92
C GLU A 30 14.15 5.00 15.04
N ALA A 31 13.34 5.34 16.04
CA ALA A 31 12.02 4.75 16.23
C ALA A 31 11.10 5.01 15.02
N LEU A 32 11.09 6.25 14.51
CA LEU A 32 10.33 6.62 13.32
C LEU A 32 10.83 5.91 12.06
N ASN A 33 12.15 5.84 11.85
CA ASN A 33 12.72 5.10 10.73
C ASN A 33 12.32 3.62 10.76
N LYS A 34 12.36 2.98 11.94
CA LYS A 34 11.94 1.59 12.11
C LYS A 34 10.45 1.42 11.79
N ARG A 35 9.59 2.35 12.22
CA ARG A 35 8.15 2.35 11.90
C ARG A 35 7.90 2.54 10.41
N ILE A 36 8.57 3.48 9.76
CA ILE A 36 8.46 3.70 8.30
C ILE A 36 8.85 2.42 7.55
N LYS A 37 9.98 1.80 7.92
CA LYS A 37 10.44 0.55 7.31
C LYS A 37 9.45 -0.59 7.50
N ASN A 38 8.87 -0.73 8.70
CA ASN A 38 7.86 -1.75 8.99
C ASN A 38 6.57 -1.51 8.19
N THR A 39 6.08 -0.28 8.15
CA THR A 39 4.89 0.10 7.36
C THR A 39 5.12 -0.14 5.88
N ARG A 40 6.32 0.18 5.37
CA ARG A 40 6.74 -0.09 4.00
C ARG A 40 6.71 -1.59 3.69
N ALA A 41 7.34 -2.41 4.53
CA ALA A 41 7.38 -3.85 4.36
C ALA A 41 5.96 -4.45 4.39
N ARG A 42 5.08 -3.93 5.25
CA ARG A 42 3.68 -4.35 5.36
C ARG A 42 2.85 -4.00 4.12
N ILE A 43 3.04 -2.81 3.55
CA ILE A 43 2.35 -2.40 2.33
C ILE A 43 2.80 -3.30 1.15
N VAL A 44 4.11 -3.54 1.02
CA VAL A 44 4.65 -4.44 -0.02
C VAL A 44 4.12 -5.86 0.14
N SER A 45 4.07 -6.41 1.36
CA SER A 45 3.56 -7.78 1.57
C SER A 45 2.06 -7.87 1.25
N ILE A 46 1.28 -6.85 1.59
CA ILE A 46 -0.15 -6.78 1.24
C ILE A 46 -0.35 -6.71 -0.28
N ASP A 47 0.38 -5.86 -0.99
CA ASP A 47 0.24 -5.73 -2.44
C ASP A 47 0.73 -7.00 -3.16
N THR A 48 1.77 -7.66 -2.64
CA THR A 48 2.27 -8.95 -3.16
C THR A 48 1.22 -10.04 -2.98
N LEU A 49 0.58 -10.12 -1.82
CA LEU A 49 -0.47 -11.09 -1.54
C LEU A 49 -1.71 -10.87 -2.41
N LYS A 50 -2.13 -9.61 -2.61
CA LYS A 50 -3.21 -9.26 -3.54
C LYS A 50 -2.88 -9.70 -4.97
N MET A 51 -1.67 -9.43 -5.45
CA MET A 51 -1.25 -9.86 -6.78
C MET A 51 -1.26 -11.39 -6.89
N GLY A 52 -0.72 -12.11 -5.90
CA GLY A 52 -0.73 -13.57 -5.89
C GLY A 52 -2.13 -14.14 -6.02
N ILE A 53 -3.09 -13.64 -5.24
CA ILE A 53 -4.50 -14.06 -5.32
C ILE A 53 -5.07 -13.79 -6.71
N ILE A 54 -4.87 -12.58 -7.25
CA ILE A 54 -5.43 -12.21 -8.55
C ILE A 54 -4.79 -13.04 -9.68
N THR A 55 -3.48 -13.25 -9.67
CA THR A 55 -2.76 -14.06 -10.67
C THR A 55 -3.23 -15.51 -10.67
N VAL A 56 -3.35 -16.14 -9.49
CA VAL A 56 -3.87 -17.52 -9.38
C VAL A 56 -5.29 -17.60 -9.93
N LEU A 57 -6.12 -16.60 -9.64
CA LEU A 57 -7.51 -16.60 -10.06
C LEU A 57 -7.66 -16.39 -11.58
N LEU A 58 -6.87 -15.48 -12.15
CA LEU A 58 -6.76 -15.28 -13.58
C LEU A 58 -6.28 -16.55 -14.29
N PHE A 59 -5.34 -17.28 -13.69
CA PHE A 59 -4.88 -18.57 -14.20
C PHE A 59 -5.98 -19.63 -14.17
N LEU A 60 -6.76 -19.73 -13.07
CA LEU A 60 -7.90 -20.65 -12.97
C LEU A 60 -8.99 -20.31 -13.99
N MET A 61 -9.34 -19.03 -14.16
CA MET A 61 -10.29 -18.59 -15.18
C MET A 61 -9.80 -18.92 -16.59
N ASN A 62 -8.52 -18.70 -16.87
CA ASN A 62 -7.91 -19.03 -18.15
C ASN A 62 -8.03 -20.52 -18.49
N ASN A 63 -7.74 -21.39 -17.52
CA ASN A 63 -7.88 -22.84 -17.70
C ASN A 63 -9.34 -23.25 -17.93
N TYR A 64 -10.28 -22.68 -17.17
CA TYR A 64 -11.71 -22.95 -17.35
C TYR A 64 -12.21 -22.55 -18.73
N PHE A 65 -11.86 -21.34 -19.20
CA PHE A 65 -12.30 -20.86 -20.50
C PHE A 65 -11.66 -21.62 -21.67
N ASN A 66 -10.38 -21.98 -21.57
CA ASN A 66 -9.72 -22.78 -22.60
C ASN A 66 -10.30 -24.21 -22.70
N GLN A 67 -10.70 -24.82 -21.58
CA GLN A 67 -11.35 -26.14 -21.61
C GLN A 67 -12.78 -26.07 -22.18
N LYS A 68 -13.55 -25.04 -21.81
CA LYS A 68 -14.98 -24.96 -22.15
C LYS A 68 -15.27 -24.28 -23.49
N TYR A 69 -14.39 -23.37 -23.94
CA TYR A 69 -14.54 -22.60 -25.18
C TYR A 69 -13.19 -22.45 -25.93
N PRO A 70 -12.67 -23.54 -26.52
CA PRO A 70 -11.35 -23.57 -27.16
C PRO A 70 -11.24 -22.75 -28.48
N SER A 71 -12.29 -22.04 -28.89
CA SER A 71 -12.32 -21.20 -30.09
C SER A 71 -11.78 -19.78 -29.81
N VAL A 72 -12.08 -18.81 -30.70
CA VAL A 72 -11.70 -17.37 -30.60
C VAL A 72 -11.90 -16.77 -29.20
N LEU A 73 -12.83 -17.33 -28.41
CA LEU A 73 -13.11 -16.98 -27.02
C LEU A 73 -11.98 -17.30 -26.03
N GLY A 74 -11.36 -18.48 -26.13
CA GLY A 74 -10.20 -18.82 -25.30
C GLY A 74 -9.06 -17.85 -25.56
N ASP A 75 -8.82 -17.52 -26.83
CA ASP A 75 -7.73 -16.64 -27.24
C ASP A 75 -7.95 -15.17 -26.81
N TRP A 76 -9.19 -14.66 -26.86
CA TRP A 76 -9.52 -13.32 -26.37
C TRP A 76 -9.47 -13.23 -24.85
N ALA A 77 -9.92 -14.28 -24.14
CA ALA A 77 -9.83 -14.37 -22.69
C ALA A 77 -8.35 -14.39 -22.24
N VAL A 78 -7.50 -15.20 -22.86
CA VAL A 78 -6.05 -15.27 -22.61
C VAL A 78 -5.41 -13.88 -22.77
N ARG A 79 -5.68 -13.19 -23.88
CA ARG A 79 -5.10 -11.85 -24.14
C ARG A 79 -5.58 -10.80 -23.14
N SER A 80 -6.87 -10.81 -22.80
CA SER A 80 -7.46 -9.90 -21.81
C SER A 80 -6.86 -10.11 -20.43
N ILE A 81 -6.71 -11.36 -20.02
CA ILE A 81 -6.09 -11.77 -18.76
C ILE A 81 -4.61 -11.38 -18.71
N GLY A 82 -3.86 -11.61 -19.80
CA GLY A 82 -2.46 -11.21 -19.92
C GLY A 82 -2.28 -9.70 -19.79
N THR A 83 -3.15 -8.93 -20.45
CA THR A 83 -3.12 -7.45 -20.41
C THR A 83 -3.42 -6.92 -19.00
N LEU A 84 -4.42 -7.49 -18.31
CA LEU A 84 -4.74 -7.14 -16.93
C LEU A 84 -3.59 -7.48 -15.98
N THR A 85 -2.96 -8.65 -16.16
CA THR A 85 -1.82 -9.07 -15.35
C THR A 85 -0.63 -8.11 -15.51
N MET A 86 -0.30 -7.74 -16.75
CA MET A 86 0.77 -6.78 -17.03
C MET A 86 0.48 -5.39 -16.45
N GLY A 87 -0.77 -4.92 -16.54
CA GLY A 87 -1.19 -3.67 -15.92
C GLY A 87 -1.02 -3.67 -14.40
N MET A 88 -1.36 -4.77 -13.74
CA MET A 88 -1.19 -4.94 -12.29
C MET A 88 0.28 -4.98 -11.87
N ILE A 89 1.13 -5.67 -12.63
CA ILE A 89 2.57 -5.68 -12.38
C ILE A 89 3.13 -4.26 -12.49
N PHE A 90 2.75 -3.52 -13.54
CA PHE A 90 3.19 -2.14 -13.74
C PHE A 90 2.81 -1.23 -12.57
N ILE A 91 1.54 -1.30 -12.13
CA ILE A 91 1.03 -0.57 -10.97
C ILE A 91 1.82 -0.89 -9.71
N THR A 92 2.08 -2.18 -9.44
CA THR A 92 2.81 -2.59 -8.23
C THR A 92 4.26 -2.13 -8.25
N VAL A 93 4.94 -2.21 -9.39
CA VAL A 93 6.30 -1.69 -9.56
C VAL A 93 6.32 -0.18 -9.35
N PHE A 94 5.35 0.54 -9.91
CA PHE A 94 5.20 1.98 -9.73
C PHE A 94 4.98 2.36 -8.26
N ASN A 95 4.06 1.70 -7.58
CA ASN A 95 3.77 1.92 -6.16
C ASN A 95 4.98 1.58 -5.29
N THR A 96 5.70 0.51 -5.59
CA THR A 96 6.91 0.11 -4.85
C THR A 96 8.04 1.15 -5.00
N ARG A 97 8.18 1.74 -6.19
CA ARG A 97 9.13 2.85 -6.43
C ARG A 97 8.75 4.10 -5.67
N LEU A 98 7.46 4.47 -5.63
CA LEU A 98 6.98 5.59 -4.82
C LEU A 98 7.21 5.34 -3.32
N LEU A 99 6.96 4.11 -2.85
CA LEU A 99 7.20 3.68 -1.48
C LEU A 99 8.68 3.79 -1.09
N ALA A 100 9.59 3.55 -2.04
CA ALA A 100 11.02 3.66 -1.83
C ALA A 100 11.52 5.09 -1.58
N ARG A 101 10.72 6.11 -1.94
CA ARG A 101 11.02 7.52 -1.69
C ARG A 101 10.57 8.00 -0.30
N ILE A 102 9.95 7.13 0.50
CA ILE A 102 9.54 7.41 1.88
C ILE A 102 10.63 6.84 2.81
N ASP A 103 11.74 7.56 2.94
CA ASP A 103 12.88 7.18 3.77
C ASP A 103 13.49 8.44 4.43
N MET A 104 13.49 8.51 5.77
CA MET A 104 14.06 9.67 6.48
C MET A 104 15.59 9.64 6.55
N ASN A 105 16.24 8.54 6.15
CA ASN A 105 17.70 8.48 6.04
C ASN A 105 18.23 9.16 4.77
N LYS A 106 17.37 9.32 3.75
CA LYS A 106 17.75 9.89 2.45
C LYS A 106 17.15 11.27 2.18
N TYR A 107 16.06 11.61 2.83
CA TYR A 107 15.27 12.79 2.52
C TYR A 107 14.92 13.59 3.78
N SER A 108 14.78 14.90 3.61
CA SER A 108 14.38 15.80 4.70
C SER A 108 12.96 15.45 5.19
N PRO A 109 12.60 15.68 6.48
CA PRO A 109 11.24 15.42 6.99
C PRO A 109 10.12 16.07 6.18
N LYS A 110 10.37 17.24 5.57
CA LYS A 110 9.42 17.92 4.67
C LYS A 110 9.19 17.11 3.38
N GLU A 111 10.24 16.59 2.78
CA GLU A 111 10.20 15.80 1.54
C GLU A 111 9.57 14.43 1.77
N VAL A 112 9.84 13.80 2.92
CA VAL A 112 9.19 12.54 3.32
C VAL A 112 7.68 12.74 3.45
N LEU A 113 7.23 13.85 4.04
CA LEU A 113 5.82 14.17 4.19
C LEU A 113 5.13 14.47 2.84
N GLU A 114 5.83 15.14 1.92
CA GLU A 114 5.35 15.36 0.56
C GLU A 114 5.23 14.05 -0.22
N ASN A 115 6.25 13.19 -0.15
CA ASN A 115 6.25 11.87 -0.79
C ASN A 115 5.16 10.97 -0.21
N LEU A 116 4.89 11.05 1.10
CA LEU A 116 3.76 10.36 1.75
C LEU A 116 2.41 10.83 1.19
N CYS A 117 2.26 12.14 0.96
CA CYS A 117 1.04 12.70 0.39
C CYS A 117 0.83 12.26 -1.07
N ARG A 118 1.89 12.33 -1.88
CA ARG A 118 1.89 11.82 -3.27
C ARG A 118 1.54 10.34 -3.33
N PHE A 119 2.08 9.54 -2.40
CA PHE A 119 1.77 8.12 -2.29
C PHE A 119 0.30 7.87 -1.92
N LYS A 120 -0.27 8.62 -0.97
CA LYS A 120 -1.71 8.56 -0.62
C LYS A 120 -2.60 8.83 -1.84
N ILE A 121 -2.26 9.85 -2.63
CA ILE A 121 -2.98 10.21 -3.85
C ILE A 121 -2.83 9.10 -4.91
N ALA A 122 -1.61 8.60 -5.12
CA ALA A 122 -1.34 7.52 -6.07
C ALA A 122 -2.14 6.25 -5.77
N ILE A 123 -2.17 5.79 -4.51
CA ILE A 123 -3.01 4.64 -4.10
C ILE A 123 -4.50 4.91 -4.35
N TYR A 124 -4.96 6.13 -4.06
CA TYR A 124 -6.37 6.48 -4.25
C TYR A 124 -6.79 6.31 -5.71
N TRP A 125 -6.05 6.91 -6.64
CA TRP A 125 -6.32 6.82 -8.08
C TRP A 125 -6.12 5.40 -8.62
N THR A 126 -5.09 4.70 -8.15
CA THR A 126 -4.84 3.30 -8.52
C THR A 126 -6.04 2.42 -8.18
N ASN A 127 -6.61 2.56 -6.98
CA ASN A 127 -7.78 1.77 -6.58
C ASN A 127 -9.02 2.09 -7.41
N ILE A 128 -9.23 3.37 -7.76
CA ILE A 128 -10.34 3.76 -8.65
C ILE A 128 -10.14 3.13 -10.02
N PHE A 129 -8.95 3.26 -10.58
CA PHE A 129 -8.64 2.75 -11.91
C PHE A 129 -8.82 1.22 -12.00
N ILE A 130 -8.32 0.48 -11.01
CA ILE A 130 -8.52 -0.98 -10.92
C ILE A 130 -10.00 -1.32 -10.79
N SER A 131 -10.75 -0.60 -9.96
CA SER A 131 -12.19 -0.85 -9.77
C SER A 131 -13.00 -0.59 -11.04
N VAL A 132 -12.67 0.45 -11.80
CA VAL A 132 -13.33 0.77 -13.07
C VAL A 132 -13.01 -0.28 -14.13
N LEU A 133 -11.73 -0.64 -14.30
CA LEU A 133 -11.30 -1.71 -15.20
C LEU A 133 -11.99 -3.04 -14.90
N PHE A 134 -12.06 -3.40 -13.62
CA PHE A 134 -12.73 -4.61 -13.18
C PHE A 134 -14.24 -4.57 -13.47
N SER A 135 -14.87 -3.41 -13.27
CA SER A 135 -16.31 -3.25 -13.56
C SER A 135 -16.60 -3.41 -15.05
N ILE A 136 -15.76 -2.85 -15.93
CA ILE A 136 -15.85 -3.02 -17.39
C ILE A 136 -15.67 -4.48 -17.77
N PHE A 137 -14.69 -5.17 -17.19
CA PHE A 137 -14.45 -6.59 -17.45
C PHE A 137 -15.65 -7.46 -17.06
N VAL A 138 -16.24 -7.22 -15.88
CA VAL A 138 -17.44 -7.92 -15.43
C VAL A 138 -18.63 -7.62 -16.36
N LEU A 139 -18.81 -6.37 -16.79
CA LEU A 139 -19.88 -5.99 -17.72
C LEU A 139 -19.75 -6.72 -19.07
N LEU A 140 -18.54 -6.79 -19.62
CA LEU A 140 -18.26 -7.52 -20.86
C LEU A 140 -18.52 -9.01 -20.70
N ALA A 141 -18.12 -9.60 -19.56
CA ALA A 141 -18.43 -10.99 -19.25
C ALA A 141 -19.95 -11.22 -19.16
N LEU A 142 -20.69 -10.35 -18.48
CA LEU A 142 -22.15 -10.49 -18.32
C LEU A 142 -22.93 -10.39 -19.63
N ILE A 143 -22.57 -9.45 -20.51
CA ILE A 143 -23.21 -9.29 -21.83
C ILE A 143 -22.99 -10.55 -22.67
N TYR A 144 -21.83 -11.19 -22.54
CA TYR A 144 -21.44 -12.31 -23.40
C TYR A 144 -21.88 -13.69 -22.87
N PHE A 145 -21.97 -13.87 -21.55
CA PHE A 145 -22.43 -15.11 -20.90
C PHE A 145 -23.95 -15.24 -20.76
N TYR A 146 -24.73 -14.36 -21.37
CA TYR A 146 -26.20 -14.36 -21.34
C TYR A 146 -26.87 -15.70 -21.76
N ASN A 147 -26.14 -16.62 -22.41
CA ASN A 147 -26.65 -17.91 -22.87
C ASN A 147 -26.17 -19.14 -22.07
N ILE A 148 -25.37 -18.99 -21.00
CA ILE A 148 -24.82 -20.13 -20.23
C ILE A 148 -25.20 -19.98 -18.77
N ASP A 149 -25.72 -21.06 -18.17
CA ASP A 149 -26.05 -21.29 -16.75
C ASP A 149 -25.68 -20.14 -15.80
N LEU A 150 -26.44 -19.04 -15.94
CA LEU A 150 -26.11 -17.70 -15.44
C LEU A 150 -25.96 -17.70 -13.92
N MET A 151 -26.68 -18.59 -13.25
CA MET A 151 -26.77 -18.65 -11.79
C MET A 151 -25.42 -18.97 -11.13
N LEU A 152 -24.68 -19.96 -11.62
CA LEU A 152 -23.37 -20.33 -11.06
C LEU A 152 -22.32 -19.24 -11.30
N PHE A 153 -22.35 -18.60 -12.48
CA PHE A 153 -21.47 -17.49 -12.81
C PHE A 153 -21.76 -16.25 -11.97
N TYR A 154 -23.03 -15.87 -11.80
CA TYR A 154 -23.43 -14.75 -10.95
C TYR A 154 -23.09 -15.00 -9.48
N CYS A 155 -23.32 -16.19 -8.95
CA CYS A 155 -22.96 -16.53 -7.57
C CYS A 155 -21.44 -16.45 -7.34
N PHE A 156 -20.63 -16.95 -8.27
CA PHE A 156 -19.18 -16.88 -8.17
C PHE A 156 -18.67 -15.43 -8.33
N ALA A 157 -19.15 -14.70 -9.34
CA ALA A 157 -18.75 -13.33 -9.61
C ALA A 157 -19.18 -12.37 -8.48
N SER A 158 -20.41 -12.48 -7.97
CA SER A 158 -20.91 -11.62 -6.89
C SER A 158 -20.21 -11.91 -5.56
N GLY A 159 -20.05 -13.18 -5.17
CA GLY A 159 -19.29 -13.55 -3.97
C GLY A 159 -17.83 -13.08 -4.05
N PHE A 160 -17.24 -13.13 -5.24
CA PHE A 160 -15.88 -12.68 -5.48
C PHE A 160 -15.74 -11.15 -5.43
N ILE A 161 -16.65 -10.40 -6.07
CA ILE A 161 -16.69 -8.93 -6.02
C ILE A 161 -16.80 -8.47 -4.56
N ILE A 162 -17.72 -9.06 -3.81
CA ILE A 162 -17.94 -8.73 -2.40
C ILE A 162 -16.68 -9.05 -1.58
N GLY A 163 -16.07 -10.22 -1.79
CA GLY A 163 -14.83 -10.63 -1.12
C GLY A 163 -13.65 -9.70 -1.40
N LEU A 164 -13.40 -9.36 -2.67
CA LEU A 164 -12.32 -8.46 -3.07
C LEU A 164 -12.53 -7.05 -2.54
N VAL A 165 -13.76 -6.53 -2.64
CA VAL A 165 -14.11 -5.19 -2.14
C VAL A 165 -13.96 -5.15 -0.62
N PHE A 166 -14.42 -6.17 0.10
CA PHE A 166 -14.32 -6.21 1.56
C PHE A 166 -12.87 -6.28 2.03
N VAL A 167 -12.06 -7.16 1.42
CA VAL A 167 -10.62 -7.29 1.71
C VAL A 167 -9.88 -5.99 1.35
N ALA A 168 -10.17 -5.40 0.20
CA ALA A 168 -9.57 -4.14 -0.22
C ALA A 168 -9.93 -2.97 0.71
N LEU A 169 -11.20 -2.85 1.13
CA LEU A 169 -11.65 -1.83 2.06
C LEU A 169 -11.05 -1.99 3.45
N PHE A 170 -10.96 -3.22 3.97
CA PHE A 170 -10.36 -3.51 5.26
C PHE A 170 -8.87 -3.17 5.28
N LEU A 171 -8.14 -3.60 4.24
CA LEU A 171 -6.71 -3.30 4.07
C LEU A 171 -6.49 -1.79 3.87
N ARG A 172 -7.35 -1.12 3.11
CA ARG A 172 -7.28 0.34 2.90
C ARG A 172 -7.51 1.13 4.18
N LYS A 173 -8.48 0.73 5.01
CA LYS A 173 -8.70 1.34 6.33
C LYS A 173 -7.46 1.21 7.22
N ARG A 174 -6.83 0.02 7.22
CA ARG A 174 -5.63 -0.25 8.02
C ARG A 174 -4.42 0.57 7.55
N ILE A 175 -4.14 0.59 6.24
CA ILE A 175 -3.05 1.40 5.65
C ILE A 175 -3.30 2.90 5.89
N LYS A 176 -4.54 3.37 5.77
CA LYS A 176 -4.89 4.78 6.01
C LYS A 176 -4.69 5.19 7.47
N LYS A 177 -4.93 4.27 8.41
CA LYS A 177 -4.65 4.46 9.84
C LYS A 177 -3.15 4.53 10.08
N ASP A 178 -2.40 3.52 9.64
CA ASP A 178 -0.93 3.46 9.78
C ASP A 178 -0.24 4.71 9.18
N LEU A 179 -0.74 5.22 8.03
CA LEU A 179 -0.23 6.45 7.40
C LEU A 179 -0.72 7.77 8.05
N ARG A 180 -1.74 7.73 8.90
CA ARG A 180 -2.21 8.89 9.66
C ARG A 180 -1.37 9.03 10.92
N ASP A 181 -1.22 7.92 11.65
CA ASP A 181 -0.39 7.84 12.85
C ASP A 181 1.06 8.28 12.53
N LEU A 182 1.62 7.83 11.41
CA LEU A 182 2.93 8.29 10.91
C LEU A 182 3.00 9.79 10.59
N ASN A 183 1.92 10.36 10.05
CA ASN A 183 1.89 11.77 9.67
C ASN A 183 1.77 12.68 10.90
N ASP A 184 1.09 12.21 11.95
CA ASP A 184 0.94 12.95 13.19
C ASP A 184 2.26 12.91 13.99
N GLU A 185 2.95 11.76 14.03
CA GLU A 185 4.28 11.64 14.66
C GLU A 185 5.38 12.46 13.96
N ILE A 186 5.41 12.48 12.62
CA ILE A 186 6.36 13.33 11.86
C ILE A 186 6.09 14.83 12.11
N LYS A 187 4.82 15.22 12.30
CA LYS A 187 4.47 16.61 12.62
C LYS A 187 4.88 17.01 14.03
N GLU A 188 4.83 16.10 15.00
CA GLU A 188 5.30 16.34 16.36
C GLU A 188 6.82 16.54 16.39
N LEU A 189 7.58 15.72 15.66
CA LEU A 189 9.03 15.92 15.53
C LEU A 189 9.43 17.27 14.91
N LYS A 190 8.62 17.82 14.01
CA LYS A 190 8.88 19.12 13.40
C LYS A 190 8.67 20.29 14.38
N LYS A 191 7.96 20.06 15.50
CA LYS A 191 7.72 21.06 16.55
C LYS A 191 8.77 21.05 17.66
N LEU A 192 9.55 19.97 17.77
CA LEU A 192 10.74 19.84 18.61
C LEU A 192 11.99 20.38 17.90
#